data_AF-S4PRS1-F1
#
_entry.id   AF-S4PRS1-F1
#
_cell.length_a   1.000
_cell.length_b   1.000
_cell.length_c   1.000
_cell.angle_alpha   90.00
_cell.angle_beta   90.00
_cell.angle_gamma   90.00
#
_symmetry.space_group_name_H-M   'P 1'
#
loop_
_entity.id
_entity.type
_entity.pdbx_description
1 polymer ?
#
loop_
_entity_poly.entity_id
_entity_poly.type
_entity_poly.pdbx_seq_one_letter_code
_entity_poly.pdbx_strand_id
1 'polypeptide(L)'
;NLNKKNFKQVNQELTQIISLYGLEAENQVLRCLLTEAAKTSWENDRPGPASSVHATLLAQYLSCLLNHPARSTVVCRIIDNPAKSVQKALKPTNTLLSRIARLLKFTTAQDVAFSLVLRKNSPKPEIVSFA
;
A
#
# COMPACT_ATOMS: atom_id res chain seq x y z
N ASN A 1 12.12 4.15 11.29
CA ASN A 1 12.40 5.57 11.63
C ASN A 1 12.15 6.51 10.45
N LEU A 2 10.97 6.49 9.83
CA LEU A 2 10.60 7.48 8.81
C LEU A 2 9.87 8.65 9.49
N ASN A 3 10.31 9.88 9.23
CA ASN A 3 9.69 11.10 9.70
C ASN A 3 9.81 12.21 8.63
N LYS A 4 9.19 13.37 8.87
CA LYS A 4 9.20 14.47 7.89
C LYS A 4 10.60 15.00 7.58
N LYS A 5 11.55 14.93 8.53
CA LYS A 5 12.91 15.46 8.39
C LYS A 5 13.80 14.58 7.52
N ASN A 6 13.64 13.25 7.63
CA ASN A 6 14.44 12.30 6.86
C ASN A 6 13.73 11.72 5.63
N PHE A 7 12.53 12.20 5.30
CA PHE A 7 11.71 11.69 4.20
C PHE A 7 12.48 11.56 2.88
N LYS A 8 13.20 12.62 2.47
CA LYS A 8 13.94 12.62 1.20
C LYS A 8 15.09 11.62 1.19
N GLN A 9 15.85 11.58 2.29
CA GLN A 9 16.98 10.66 2.45
C GLN A 9 16.50 9.21 2.46
N VAL A 10 15.53 8.88 3.31
CA VAL A 10 14.98 7.52 3.40
C VAL A 10 14.35 7.10 2.07
N ASN A 11 13.65 7.99 1.36
CA ASN A 11 13.10 7.65 0.04
C ASN A 11 14.20 7.31 -0.99
N GLN A 12 15.31 8.05 -1.00
CA GLN A 12 16.46 7.74 -1.85
C GLN A 12 17.10 6.40 -1.48
N GLU A 13 17.33 6.14 -0.20
CA GLU A 13 17.90 4.87 0.28
C GLU A 13 17.00 3.69 -0.09
N LEU A 14 15.68 3.81 0.11
CA LEU A 14 14.71 2.79 -0.30
C LEU A 14 14.74 2.56 -1.81
N THR A 15 14.82 3.63 -2.61
CA THR A 15 14.92 3.52 -4.07
C THR A 15 16.20 2.80 -4.49
N GLN A 16 17.33 3.08 -3.84
CA GLN A 16 18.60 2.39 -4.09
C GLN A 16 18.51 0.90 -3.73
N ILE A 17 17.93 0.57 -2.57
CA ILE A 17 17.72 -0.82 -2.14
C ILE A 17 16.82 -1.56 -3.15
N ILE A 18 15.73 -0.94 -3.59
CA ILE A 18 14.85 -1.53 -4.61
C ILE A 18 15.60 -1.75 -5.92
N SER A 19 16.46 -0.81 -6.32
CA SER A 19 17.29 -0.97 -7.52
C SER A 19 18.32 -2.11 -7.39
N LEU A 20 18.82 -2.39 -6.19
CA LEU A 20 19.83 -3.41 -5.95
C LEU A 20 19.23 -4.82 -5.83
N TYR A 21 18.09 -4.95 -5.15
CA TYR A 21 17.48 -6.23 -4.81
C TYR A 21 16.22 -6.55 -5.63
N GLY A 22 15.79 -5.62 -6.47
CA GLY A 22 14.68 -5.79 -7.41
C GLY A 22 13.31 -5.91 -6.74
N LEU A 23 12.45 -6.73 -7.34
CA LEU A 23 11.04 -6.84 -6.99
C LEU A 23 10.79 -7.33 -5.56
N GLU A 24 11.67 -8.15 -4.99
CA GLU A 24 11.48 -8.67 -3.63
C GLU A 24 11.66 -7.56 -2.59
N ALA A 25 12.66 -6.70 -2.77
CA ALA A 25 12.80 -5.51 -1.94
C ALA A 25 11.64 -4.54 -2.13
N GLU A 26 11.16 -4.33 -3.36
CA GLU A 26 9.98 -3.49 -3.62
C GLU A 26 8.75 -4.01 -2.84
N ASN A 27 8.48 -5.31 -2.90
CA ASN A 27 7.42 -5.94 -2.13
C ASN A 27 7.58 -5.73 -0.62
N GLN A 28 8.78 -5.97 -0.08
CA GLN A 28 9.02 -5.86 1.35
C GLN A 28 8.90 -4.42 1.85
N VAL A 29 9.44 -3.45 1.09
CA VAL A 29 9.33 -2.01 1.42
C VAL A 29 7.85 -1.60 1.45
N LEU A 30 7.08 -1.94 0.41
CA LEU A 30 5.65 -1.61 0.35
C LEU A 30 4.86 -2.27 1.47
N ARG A 31 5.17 -3.53 1.79
CA ARG A 31 4.54 -4.26 2.89
C ARG A 31 4.82 -3.59 4.24
N CYS A 32 6.06 -3.15 4.47
CA CYS A 32 6.43 -2.41 5.67
C CYS A 32 5.71 -1.05 5.74
N LEU A 33 5.70 -0.29 4.65
CA LEU A 33 5.01 1.00 4.58
C LEU A 33 3.51 0.87 4.82
N LEU A 34 2.87 -0.14 4.22
CA LEU A 34 1.45 -0.43 4.40
C LEU A 34 1.15 -0.80 5.84
N THR A 35 2.00 -1.63 6.45
CA THR A 35 1.84 -2.06 7.84
C THR A 35 1.91 -0.88 8.80
N GLU A 36 2.92 -0.02 8.66
CA GLU A 36 3.07 1.15 9.53
C GLU A 36 1.97 2.20 9.27
N ALA A 37 1.59 2.44 8.01
CA ALA A 37 0.47 3.31 7.68
C ALA A 37 -0.84 2.79 8.30
N ALA A 38 -1.15 1.50 8.11
CA ALA A 38 -2.35 0.86 8.63
C ALA A 38 -2.40 0.87 10.16
N LYS A 39 -1.31 0.56 10.86
CA LYS A 39 -1.24 0.66 12.33
C LYS A 39 -1.58 2.07 12.80
N THR A 40 -0.93 3.09 12.21
CA THR A 40 -1.13 4.49 12.64
C THR A 40 -2.56 4.99 12.39
N SER A 41 -3.24 4.48 11.36
CA SER A 41 -4.56 4.99 10.95
C SER A 41 -5.75 4.13 11.36
N TRP A 42 -5.57 2.84 11.64
CA TRP A 42 -6.67 1.92 11.94
C TRP A 42 -6.64 1.35 13.37
N GLU A 43 -5.53 1.43 14.12
CA GLU A 43 -5.54 0.99 15.53
C GLU A 43 -6.17 2.00 16.49
N ASN A 44 -6.26 3.28 16.13
CA ASN A 44 -6.67 4.32 17.09
C ASN A 44 -8.13 4.75 17.02
N ASP A 45 -8.96 4.22 16.11
CA ASP A 45 -10.37 4.63 15.87
C ASP A 45 -10.64 6.15 15.92
N ARG A 46 -9.58 6.97 15.76
CA ARG A 46 -9.64 8.42 15.81
C ARG A 46 -9.74 8.89 14.37
N PRO A 47 -10.85 9.55 13.97
CA PRO A 47 -10.92 10.26 12.70
C PRO A 47 -10.00 11.48 12.78
N GLY A 48 -8.69 11.25 12.58
CA GLY A 48 -7.66 12.27 12.66
C GLY A 48 -6.94 12.44 11.32
N PRO A 49 -6.68 13.69 10.87
CA PRO A 49 -6.15 14.00 9.54
C PRO A 49 -4.63 13.78 9.42
N ALA A 50 -4.01 13.02 10.33
CA ALA A 50 -2.58 12.81 10.33
C ALA A 50 -2.21 11.81 9.23
N SER A 51 -2.13 12.31 8.00
CA SER A 51 -1.49 11.65 6.86
C SER A 51 -0.15 11.10 7.34
N SER A 52 -0.09 9.81 7.61
CA SER A 52 1.15 9.17 8.04
C SER A 52 2.18 9.39 6.94
N VAL A 53 3.40 9.79 7.29
CA VAL A 53 4.49 9.93 6.32
C VAL A 53 4.71 8.62 5.54
N HIS A 54 4.40 7.48 6.17
CA HIS A 54 4.38 6.16 5.54
C HIS A 54 3.27 6.02 4.50
N ALA A 55 2.07 6.51 4.80
CA ALA A 55 0.94 6.48 3.86
C ALA A 55 1.21 7.37 2.63
N THR A 56 1.78 8.57 2.84
CA THR A 56 2.17 9.46 1.74
C THR A 56 3.24 8.82 0.86
N LEU A 57 4.27 8.22 1.46
CA LEU A 57 5.33 7.55 0.71
C LEU A 57 4.78 6.34 -0.06
N LEU A 58 3.95 5.53 0.60
CA LEU A 58 3.30 4.38 -0.02
C LEU A 58 2.44 4.78 -1.22
N ALA A 59 1.67 5.87 -1.10
CA ALA A 59 0.87 6.39 -2.20
C ALA A 59 1.73 6.81 -3.40
N GLN A 60 2.91 7.40 -3.17
CA GLN A 60 3.86 7.75 -4.23
C GLN A 60 4.37 6.51 -4.96
N TYR A 61 4.80 5.48 -4.23
CA TYR A 61 5.25 4.23 -4.86
C TYR A 61 4.10 3.57 -5.62
N LEU A 62 2.93 3.41 -5.01
CA LEU A 62 1.77 2.78 -5.67
C LEU A 62 1.33 3.52 -6.93
N SER A 63 1.39 4.86 -6.94
CA SER A 63 1.10 5.65 -8.14
C SER A 63 2.03 5.31 -9.30
N CYS A 64 3.31 5.07 -9.03
CA CYS A 64 4.28 4.65 -10.03
C CYS A 64 4.00 3.21 -10.52
N LEU A 65 3.61 2.31 -9.60
CA LEU A 65 3.38 0.89 -9.87
C LEU A 65 2.08 0.63 -10.63
N LEU A 66 1.01 1.38 -10.34
CA LEU A 66 -0.28 1.26 -11.04
C LEU A 66 -0.16 1.61 -12.53
N ASN A 67 0.82 2.42 -12.91
CA ASN A 67 1.11 2.73 -14.31
C ASN A 67 1.96 1.66 -15.02
N HIS A 68 2.43 0.62 -14.31
CA HIS A 68 3.32 -0.41 -14.87
C HIS A 68 2.75 -1.83 -14.68
N PRO A 69 2.26 -2.50 -15.74
CA PRO A 69 1.55 -3.77 -15.63
C PRO A 69 2.39 -4.89 -14.99
N ALA A 70 3.70 -4.96 -15.26
CA ALA A 70 4.57 -5.98 -14.64
C ALA A 70 4.77 -5.79 -13.12
N ARG A 71 4.48 -4.59 -12.60
CA ARG A 71 4.62 -4.26 -11.17
C ARG A 71 3.28 -4.23 -10.44
N SER A 72 2.17 -4.39 -11.16
CA SER A 72 0.83 -4.49 -10.58
C SER A 72 0.65 -5.73 -9.68
N THR A 73 1.42 -6.80 -9.92
CA THR A 73 1.44 -8.00 -9.08
C THR A 73 2.02 -7.77 -7.68
N VAL A 74 2.95 -6.82 -7.56
CA VAL A 74 3.54 -6.37 -6.27
C VAL A 74 2.44 -5.74 -5.41
N VAL A 75 1.55 -4.97 -6.04
CA VAL A 75 0.40 -4.34 -5.38
C VAL A 75 -0.59 -5.38 -4.84
N CYS A 76 -0.89 -6.43 -5.60
CA CYS A 76 -1.72 -7.52 -5.12
C CYS A 76 -1.06 -8.23 -3.94
N ARG A 77 0.23 -8.54 -4.03
CA ARG A 77 0.96 -9.31 -3.00
C ARG A 77 0.92 -8.66 -1.62
N ILE A 78 0.99 -7.33 -1.53
CA ILE A 78 0.94 -6.63 -0.23
C ILE A 78 -0.47 -6.66 0.41
N ILE A 79 -1.53 -6.79 -0.40
CA ILE A 79 -2.92 -6.92 0.07
C ILE A 79 -3.26 -8.38 0.35
N ASP A 80 -2.77 -9.29 -0.50
CA ASP A 80 -3.01 -10.72 -0.37
C ASP A 80 -2.26 -11.32 0.83
N ASN A 81 -1.01 -10.87 1.07
CA ASN A 81 -0.18 -11.35 2.17
C ASN A 81 0.32 -10.21 3.06
N PRO A 82 -0.56 -9.56 3.83
CA PRO A 82 -0.17 -8.47 4.69
C PRO A 82 0.65 -8.97 5.89
N ALA A 83 1.33 -8.07 6.60
CA ALA A 83 2.03 -8.45 7.84
C ALA A 83 1.03 -8.91 8.92
N LYS A 84 1.41 -9.87 9.76
CA LYS A 84 0.54 -10.47 10.79
C LYS A 84 -0.14 -9.44 11.69
N SER A 85 0.55 -8.34 12.00
CA SER A 85 0.01 -7.25 12.82
C SER A 85 -1.19 -6.53 12.22
N VAL A 86 -1.31 -6.49 10.88
CA VAL A 86 -2.39 -5.77 10.17
C VAL A 86 -3.34 -6.71 9.43
N GLN A 87 -3.13 -8.04 9.51
CA GLN A 87 -3.98 -9.06 8.87
C GLN A 87 -5.46 -8.94 9.26
N LYS A 88 -5.76 -8.66 10.53
CA LYS A 88 -7.16 -8.45 10.99
C LYS A 88 -7.78 -7.22 10.35
N ALA A 89 -6.99 -6.15 10.20
CA ALA A 89 -7.47 -4.88 9.65
C ALA A 89 -7.59 -4.91 8.12
N LEU A 90 -6.76 -5.71 7.43
CA LEU A 90 -6.76 -5.92 5.98
C LEU A 90 -7.60 -7.13 5.55
N LYS A 91 -8.53 -7.60 6.40
CA LYS A 91 -9.42 -8.69 6.04
C LYS A 91 -10.23 -8.30 4.78
N PRO A 92 -10.39 -9.21 3.81
CA PRO A 92 -11.24 -8.99 2.65
C PRO A 92 -12.67 -8.67 3.10
N THR A 93 -13.10 -7.44 2.90
CA THR A 93 -14.45 -6.94 3.19
C THR A 93 -14.83 -5.91 2.12
N ASN A 94 -16.13 -5.64 1.97
CA ASN A 94 -16.66 -4.59 1.10
C ASN A 94 -16.10 -3.17 1.38
N THR A 95 -15.48 -2.97 2.55
CA THR A 95 -14.93 -1.67 2.96
C THR A 95 -13.40 -1.62 2.87
N LEU A 96 -12.73 -2.71 2.47
CA LEU A 96 -11.27 -2.77 2.42
C LEU A 96 -10.70 -1.71 1.48
N LEU A 97 -11.21 -1.64 0.25
CA LEU A 97 -10.73 -0.69 -0.76
C LEU A 97 -11.01 0.74 -0.35
N SER A 98 -12.22 1.05 0.12
CA SER A 98 -12.55 2.40 0.58
C SER A 98 -11.68 2.84 1.78
N ARG A 99 -11.28 1.91 2.64
CA ARG A 99 -10.33 2.18 3.73
C ARG A 99 -8.91 2.42 3.22
N ILE A 100 -8.44 1.67 2.23
CA ILE A 100 -7.13 1.85 1.60
C ILE A 100 -7.09 3.16 0.81
N ALA A 101 -8.10 3.44 0.00
CA ALA A 101 -8.23 4.67 -0.76
C ALA A 101 -8.20 5.90 0.15
N ARG A 102 -8.88 5.83 1.30
CA ARG A 102 -8.86 6.89 2.31
C ARG A 102 -7.50 7.01 3.02
N LEU A 103 -6.87 5.88 3.33
CA LEU A 103 -5.53 5.84 3.94
C LEU A 103 -4.49 6.51 3.04
N LEU A 104 -4.54 6.20 1.75
CA LEU A 104 -3.56 6.65 0.75
C LEU A 104 -3.95 7.96 0.07
N LYS A 105 -5.17 8.46 0.31
CA LYS A 105 -5.76 9.62 -0.36
C LYS A 105 -5.71 9.47 -1.87
N PHE A 106 -6.14 8.31 -2.37
CA PHE A 106 -6.22 8.06 -3.80
C PHE A 106 -7.14 9.05 -4.49
N THR A 107 -6.74 9.47 -5.68
CA THR A 107 -7.65 10.10 -6.63
C THR A 107 -8.62 9.07 -7.18
N THR A 108 -9.75 9.51 -7.76
CA THR A 108 -10.71 8.60 -8.40
C THR A 108 -10.04 7.69 -9.44
N ALA A 109 -9.07 8.21 -10.20
CA ALA A 109 -8.35 7.43 -11.19
C ALA A 109 -7.45 6.35 -10.55
N GLN A 110 -6.77 6.69 -9.45
CA GLN A 110 -5.93 5.73 -8.70
C GLN A 110 -6.78 4.65 -8.04
N ASP A 111 -7.93 5.01 -7.49
CA ASP A 111 -8.87 4.08 -6.86
C ASP A 111 -9.38 3.06 -7.89
N VAL A 112 -9.85 3.52 -9.04
CA VAL A 112 -10.29 2.65 -10.15
C VAL A 112 -9.14 1.77 -10.66
N ALA A 113 -7.95 2.34 -10.88
CA ALA A 113 -6.79 1.58 -11.33
C ALA A 113 -6.38 0.50 -10.31
N PHE A 114 -6.43 0.83 -9.02
CA PHE A 114 -6.12 -0.10 -7.94
C PHE A 114 -7.11 -1.26 -7.87
N SER A 115 -8.42 -0.98 -7.93
CA SER A 115 -9.46 -2.02 -7.98
C SER A 115 -9.31 -2.93 -9.19
N LEU A 116 -9.05 -2.37 -10.37
CA LEU A 116 -8.82 -3.15 -11.60
C LEU A 116 -7.58 -4.05 -11.49
N VAL A 117 -6.49 -3.53 -10.91
CA VAL A 117 -5.27 -4.31 -10.68
C VAL A 117 -5.53 -5.49 -9.74
N LEU A 118 -6.24 -5.26 -8.64
CA LEU A 118 -6.60 -6.33 -7.70
C LEU A 118 -7.51 -7.36 -8.38
N ARG A 119 -8.52 -6.93 -9.11
CA ARG A 119 -9.46 -7.83 -9.80
C ARG A 119 -8.78 -8.69 -10.87
N LYS A 120 -7.77 -8.15 -11.56
CA LYS A 120 -7.08 -8.84 -12.65
C LYS A 120 -5.96 -9.77 -12.18
N ASN A 121 -5.25 -9.40 -11.11
CA ASN A 121 -4.01 -10.05 -10.73
C ASN A 121 -4.01 -10.69 -9.33
N SER A 122 -5.00 -10.42 -8.47
CA SER A 122 -5.07 -11.09 -7.16
C SER A 122 -5.52 -12.55 -7.34
N PRO A 123 -4.81 -13.52 -6.73
CA PRO A 123 -5.20 -14.92 -6.72
C PRO A 123 -6.32 -15.22 -5.71
N LYS A 124 -6.75 -14.21 -4.91
CA LYS A 124 -7.74 -14.39 -3.85
C LYS A 124 -9.14 -14.01 -4.34
N PRO A 125 -10.07 -14.98 -4.52
CA PRO A 125 -11.38 -14.71 -5.09
C PRO A 125 -12.19 -13.71 -4.26
N GLU A 126 -12.05 -13.76 -2.95
CA GLU A 126 -12.63 -12.79 -2.00
C GLU A 126 -12.19 -11.33 -2.26
N ILE A 127 -10.91 -11.08 -2.56
CA ILE A 127 -10.42 -9.73 -2.88
C ILE A 127 -10.94 -9.31 -4.26
N VAL A 128 -10.96 -10.22 -5.22
CA VAL A 128 -11.51 -10.00 -6.57
C VAL A 128 -13.01 -9.69 -6.53
N SER A 129 -13.78 -10.35 -5.67
CA SER A 129 -15.23 -10.11 -5.52
C SER A 129 -15.54 -8.76 -4.87
N PHE A 130 -14.65 -8.24 -4.03
CA PHE A 130 -14.82 -6.96 -3.35
C PHE A 130 -14.12 -5.79 -4.04
N ALA A 131 -13.51 -6.04 -5.22
CA ALA A 131 -12.81 -5.04 -6.04
C ALA A 131 -13.55 -4.67 -7.32
#